data_AF-A0A537GWZ9-F1
#
_entry.id   AF-A0A537GWZ9-F1
#
_cell.length_a   1.000
_cell.length_b   1.000
_cell.length_c   1.000
_cell.angle_alpha   90.00
_cell.angle_beta   90.00
_cell.angle_gamma   90.00
#
_symmetry.space_group_name_H-M   'P 1'
#
loop_
_entity.id
_entity.type
_entity.pdbx_description
1 polymer ?
#
loop_
_entity_poly.entity_id
_entity_poly.type
_entity_poly.pdbx_seq_one_letter_code
_entity_poly.pdbx_strand_id
1 'polypeptide(L)' 'CPKCANEQVIFERTSNYVKCTVCDELLAQPKGGKAEIRGEILQPLA' A
#
# COMPACT_ATOMS: atom_id res chain seq x y z
N CYS A 1 2.22 -7.30 -2.19
CA CYS A 1 2.03 -7.58 -0.75
C CYS A 1 3.10 -8.59 -0.33
N PRO A 2 3.90 -8.31 0.71
CA PRO A 2 5.01 -9.19 1.10
C PRO A 2 4.55 -10.57 1.65
N LYS A 3 3.29 -10.71 2.04
CA LYS A 3 2.76 -11.91 2.71
C LYS A 3 2.10 -12.92 1.76
N CYS A 4 1.31 -12.43 0.81
CA CYS A 4 0.51 -13.29 -0.09
C CYS A 4 0.80 -13.06 -1.57
N ALA A 5 1.87 -12.32 -1.89
CA ALA A 5 2.22 -11.92 -3.26
C ALA A 5 1.16 -11.11 -4.03
N ASN A 6 0.05 -10.71 -3.38
CA ASN A 6 -0.99 -9.93 -4.04
C ASN A 6 -0.47 -8.56 -4.51
N GLU A 7 -0.67 -8.25 -5.77
CA GLU A 7 -0.36 -6.96 -6.39
C GLU A 7 -1.56 -6.03 -6.25
N GLN A 8 -1.31 -4.80 -5.82
CA GLN A 8 -2.37 -3.83 -5.59
C GLN A 8 -1.89 -2.43 -5.94
N VAL A 9 -2.71 -1.69 -6.67
CA VAL A 9 -2.50 -0.26 -6.92
C VAL A 9 -3.01 0.52 -5.72
N ILE A 10 -2.15 1.36 -5.16
CA ILE A 10 -2.47 2.23 -4.03
C ILE A 10 -2.04 3.66 -4.34
N PHE A 11 -2.74 4.64 -3.78
CA PHE A 11 -2.36 6.05 -3.93
C PHE A 11 -1.22 6.41 -2.98
N GLU A 12 -0.23 7.16 -3.49
CA GLU A 12 0.89 7.68 -2.69
C GLU A 12 0.41 8.55 -1.52
N ARG A 13 -0.71 9.26 -1.68
CA ARG A 13 -1.34 10.07 -0.64
C ARG A 13 -2.68 9.46 -0.23
N THR A 14 -2.62 8.47 0.66
CA THR A 14 -3.83 7.96 1.31
C THR A 14 -4.10 8.69 2.63
N SER A 15 -5.37 9.02 2.90
CA SER A 15 -5.85 9.51 4.20
C SER A 15 -6.27 8.38 5.14
N ASN A 16 -6.42 7.15 4.62
CA ASN A 16 -6.85 5.97 5.36
C ASN A 16 -5.78 4.89 5.36
N TYR A 17 -5.85 3.96 6.32
CA TYR A 17 -5.03 2.76 6.32
C TYR A 17 -5.42 1.88 5.13
N VAL A 18 -4.44 1.53 4.29
CA VAL A 18 -4.64 0.65 3.14
C VAL A 18 -4.18 -0.74 3.51
N LYS A 19 -5.12 -1.68 3.45
CA LYS A 19 -4.87 -3.10 3.70
C LYS A 19 -4.89 -3.90 2.41
N CYS A 20 -4.19 -5.03 2.41
CA CYS A 20 -4.25 -6.00 1.35
C CYS A 20 -5.68 -6.55 1.22
N THR A 21 -6.25 -6.53 0.02
CA THR A 21 -7.59 -7.06 -0.26
C THR A 21 -7.70 -8.58 -0.13
N VAL A 22 -6.57 -9.29 -0.03
CA VAL A 22 -6.53 -10.76 0.05
C VAL A 22 -6.27 -11.26 1.47
N CYS A 23 -5.31 -10.67 2.18
CA CYS A 23 -4.84 -11.18 3.49
C CYS A 23 -4.99 -10.20 4.65
N ASP A 24 -5.63 -9.04 4.42
CA ASP A 24 -5.86 -7.96 5.39
C ASP A 24 -4.57 -7.32 5.98
N GLU A 25 -3.40 -7.66 5.44
CA GLU A 25 -2.11 -7.13 5.87
C GLU A 25 -2.00 -5.62 5.60
N LEU A 26 -1.43 -4.85 6.54
CA LEU A 26 -1.28 -3.40 6.37
C LEU A 26 -0.23 -3.10 5.28
N LEU A 27 -0.66 -2.51 4.18
CA LEU A 27 0.20 -2.16 3.04
C LEU A 27 0.62 -0.70 3.04
N ALA A 28 -0.25 0.22 3.47
CA ALA A 28 0.11 1.63 3.61
C ALA A 28 -0.55 2.31 4.82
N GLN A 29 0.23 3.15 5.50
CA GLN A 29 -0.22 3.98 6.62
C GLN A 29 -0.33 5.45 6.18
N PRO A 30 -1.45 6.13 6.44
CA PRO A 30 -1.56 7.56 6.18
C PRO A 30 -0.62 8.33 7.12
N LYS A 31 0.14 9.26 6.55
CA LYS A 31 0.97 10.22 7.29
C LYS A 31 0.68 11.64 6.80
N GLY A 32 1.18 12.65 7.50
CA GLY A 32 1.10 14.05 7.06
C GLY A 32 1.93 14.28 5.80
N GLY A 33 1.41 13.92 4.63
CA GLY A 33 2.11 13.97 3.35
C GLY A 33 1.92 12.68 2.56
N LYS A 34 3.05 12.08 2.13
CA LYS A 34 3.05 10.78 1.44
C LYS A 34 2.81 9.68 2.48
N ALA A 35 1.98 8.71 2.12
CA ALA A 35 1.73 7.53 2.91
C ALA A 35 3.00 6.69 3.04
N GLU A 36 3.16 6.03 4.18
CA GLU A 36 4.24 5.07 4.38
C GLU A 36 3.81 3.72 3.79
N ILE A 37 4.51 3.28 2.75
CA ILE A 37 4.26 2.01 2.07
C ILE A 37 5.16 0.94 2.71
N ARG A 38 4.56 -0.16 3.19
CA ARG A 38 5.25 -1.29 3.85
C ARG A 38 5.51 -2.48 2.93
N GLY A 39 5.17 -2.35 1.65
CA GLY A 39 5.41 -3.35 0.62
C GLY A 39 6.45 -2.92 -0.40
N GLU A 40 6.81 -3.85 -1.28
CA GLU A 40 7.64 -3.56 -2.45
C GLU A 40 6.84 -2.79 -3.51
N ILE A 41 7.47 -1.78 -4.12
CA ILE A 41 6.89 -0.99 -5.20
C ILE A 41 7.39 -1.57 -6.53
N LEU A 42 6.52 -2.26 -7.27
CA LEU A 42 6.86 -2.89 -8.54
C LEU A 42 6.98 -1.89 -9.69
N GLN A 43 5.98 -1.02 -9.82
CA GLN A 43 5.97 0.02 -10.85
C GLN A 43 5.17 1.25 -10.37
N PRO A 44 5.66 2.47 -10.61
CA PRO A 44 4.85 3.66 -10.52
C PRO A 44 3.92 3.75 -11.73
N LEU A 45 2.63 4.01 -11.49
CA LEU A 45 1.71 4.43 -12.55
C LEU A 45 1.72 5.97 -12.60
N ALA A 46 1.98 6.51 -13.79
CA ALA A 46 1.93 7.94 -14.09
C ALA A 46 0.57 8.33 -14.70
#